data_AF-A0A955CNB3-F1
#
_entry.id   AF-A0A955CNB3-F1
#
_cell.length_a   1.000
_cell.length_b   1.000
_cell.length_c   1.000
_cell.angle_alpha   90.00
_cell.angle_beta   90.00
_cell.angle_gamma   90.00
#
_symmetry.space_group_name_H-M   'P 1'
#
loop_
_entity.id
_entity.type
_entity.pdbx_description
1 polymer ?
#
loop_
_entity_poly.entity_id
_entity_poly.type
_entity_poly.pdbx_seq_one_letter_code
_entity_poly.pdbx_strand_id
1 'polypeptide(L)'
;MTHRTHHAITAVLPLTILALTGCSASIHVHEHPPADRATHESHVEIIEPTRPWSEISTEKKSVGRITFTPQPTEEELRAFAMAGGSVVINNRTAPEMQRVPFDEQRLVESLGMRYISLPTSSGTFTQDDARAFGRVIEQTNGPVLAHCASGSRSVLLYAMDQHLEHGLSKNEAIALGYDLGMWDRGGRVMERELMDMPDRVMDAVDPAHLRTYIDTLAGFGTRHTLSDTESDSRGIGAARRWVEAQFERNIDGNGKTGDAAPRVYFDAHTVEPDGRRITQTVEVVNVICEIPGSDPDSRDRLYYVLGHLDSRATEANDATSDAPGANDDASGVALMIELARVLAKEPIESTVILMATSGEEQGLFGARLHAQAAKEAGKDIVAVLNNDTVGDPTGVLEGQDGSKEIRVFSEGLPAPLITTDESEISSAVRRLRLYGTESDSPSRQLARYIADVADLHKTTVQPRLIHRPDRFLRGGDHTPFNELGFSAIRFCETYENYDHQHQDVRIEEGKQYGDLPEFVDEHYLADVTRLNALTLVHLTNAPSAPDNCRVIIAELTNDTTLRWDASPESDVAGYEIVWRETSSSQWEEVQDVGNATEGTVPLSKDNYFFGVRCYDKDGYRSLVSYPVPARE
;
A
#
# COMPACT_ATOMS: atom_id res chain seq x y z
N MET A 1 28.46 -46.97 -7.26
CA MET A 1 29.62 -47.82 -6.94
C MET A 1 29.96 -47.63 -5.48
N THR A 2 30.23 -48.76 -4.84
CA THR A 2 30.29 -49.04 -3.40
C THR A 2 31.49 -48.43 -2.67
N HIS A 3 31.30 -47.94 -1.43
CA HIS A 3 32.00 -48.49 -0.26
C HIS A 3 31.38 -48.05 1.08
N ARG A 4 31.17 -49.06 1.93
CA ARG A 4 30.73 -49.02 3.33
C ARG A 4 31.94 -48.91 4.28
N THR A 5 31.70 -48.39 5.48
CA THR A 5 32.25 -48.84 6.80
C THR A 5 31.29 -48.32 7.90
N HIS A 6 30.56 -49.16 8.66
CA HIS A 6 30.92 -49.82 9.94
C HIS A 6 31.40 -48.86 11.05
N HIS A 7 31.07 -48.96 12.33
CA HIS A 7 30.08 -49.65 13.18
C HIS A 7 30.43 -49.18 14.61
N ALA A 8 29.47 -48.92 15.51
CA ALA A 8 29.68 -49.09 16.95
C ALA A 8 28.34 -49.32 17.66
N ILE A 9 28.30 -50.42 18.42
CA ILE A 9 27.17 -51.02 19.13
C ILE A 9 27.50 -51.01 20.62
N THR A 10 26.54 -50.72 21.52
CA THR A 10 26.37 -51.40 22.83
C THR A 10 24.93 -51.14 23.34
N ALA A 11 23.99 -52.08 23.17
CA ALA A 11 23.37 -52.99 24.17
C ALA A 11 22.59 -52.27 25.31
N VAL A 12 21.35 -52.64 25.67
CA VAL A 12 20.93 -53.86 26.38
C VAL A 12 19.40 -54.16 26.22
N LEU A 13 19.07 -55.46 26.16
CA LEU A 13 17.77 -56.21 26.11
C LEU A 13 16.82 -56.03 27.35
N PRO A 14 15.65 -56.73 27.53
CA PRO A 14 14.90 -57.72 26.70
C PRO A 14 13.33 -57.59 26.67
N LEU A 15 12.74 -58.40 25.77
CA LEU A 15 11.42 -59.08 25.74
C LEU A 15 10.84 -59.46 27.15
N THR A 16 9.54 -59.40 27.50
CA THR A 16 8.48 -60.44 27.27
C THR A 16 7.17 -60.15 28.10
N ILE A 17 6.01 -60.06 27.44
CA ILE A 17 4.64 -60.64 27.67
C ILE A 17 3.85 -60.57 29.03
N LEU A 18 2.55 -60.16 28.92
CA LEU A 18 1.30 -60.36 29.75
C LEU A 18 1.21 -59.70 31.15
N ALA A 19 0.08 -59.18 31.69
CA ALA A 19 -1.35 -59.38 31.47
C ALA A 19 -2.24 -58.33 32.21
N LEU A 20 -3.51 -58.18 31.73
CA LEU A 20 -4.79 -57.95 32.46
C LEU A 20 -5.03 -56.65 33.26
N THR A 21 -6.15 -55.96 32.98
CA THR A 21 -7.44 -56.10 33.71
C THR A 21 -8.54 -55.25 33.07
N GLY A 22 -9.73 -55.84 32.87
CA GLY A 22 -10.98 -55.16 32.59
C GLY A 22 -12.08 -55.61 33.56
N CYS A 23 -12.98 -54.66 33.89
CA CYS A 23 -14.30 -54.72 34.59
C CYS A 23 -14.42 -53.52 35.54
N SER A 24 -15.55 -52.86 35.83
CA SER A 24 -16.87 -52.60 35.22
C SER A 24 -17.67 -51.81 36.28
N ALA A 25 -18.63 -50.95 35.87
CA ALA A 25 -19.84 -50.45 36.60
C ALA A 25 -20.15 -49.00 36.20
N SER A 26 -21.38 -48.49 36.02
CA SER A 26 -22.75 -48.99 35.84
C SER A 26 -23.58 -47.75 35.49
N ILE A 27 -24.41 -47.74 34.44
CA ILE A 27 -25.54 -46.79 34.34
C ILE A 27 -26.78 -47.59 33.94
N HIS A 28 -27.83 -47.41 34.73
CA HIS A 28 -29.07 -48.16 34.73
C HIS A 28 -29.84 -48.07 33.40
N VAL A 29 -30.31 -49.24 32.95
CA VAL A 29 -31.40 -49.36 31.98
C VAL A 29 -32.71 -49.42 32.75
N HIS A 30 -33.61 -48.47 32.50
CA HIS A 30 -35.02 -48.59 32.84
C HIS A 30 -35.74 -49.18 31.62
N GLU A 31 -36.27 -50.40 31.75
CA GLU A 31 -37.17 -50.99 30.77
C GLU A 31 -38.59 -50.39 30.93
N HIS A 32 -39.13 -49.85 29.83
CA HIS A 32 -40.56 -49.64 29.64
C HIS A 32 -41.11 -50.69 28.65
N PRO A 33 -42.37 -51.13 28.80
CA PRO A 33 -42.95 -52.23 28.02
C PRO A 33 -43.19 -51.83 26.56
N PRO A 34 -43.36 -52.78 25.62
CA PRO A 34 -43.39 -52.48 24.21
C PRO A 34 -44.68 -51.74 23.85
N ALA A 35 -44.55 -50.57 23.23
CA ALA A 35 -45.62 -49.92 22.50
C ALA A 35 -45.31 -49.99 21.00
N ASP A 36 -46.36 -50.27 20.23
CA ASP A 36 -46.38 -50.69 18.83
C ASP A 36 -45.32 -50.09 17.90
N ARG A 37 -44.78 -50.96 17.04
CA ARG A 37 -44.08 -50.56 15.81
C ARG A 37 -45.06 -49.84 14.88
N ALA A 38 -45.10 -48.52 14.97
CA ALA A 38 -45.44 -47.68 13.83
C ALA A 38 -44.13 -47.33 13.10
N THR A 39 -43.98 -47.86 11.89
CA THR A 39 -42.97 -47.45 10.92
C THR A 39 -43.20 -45.99 10.54
N HIS A 40 -42.45 -45.07 11.13
CA HIS A 40 -42.24 -43.76 10.52
C HIS A 40 -41.09 -43.88 9.53
N GLU A 41 -41.40 -44.34 8.32
CA GLU A 41 -40.66 -43.88 7.15
C GLU A 41 -40.83 -42.36 7.10
N SER A 42 -39.77 -41.61 7.40
CA SER A 42 -39.71 -40.20 7.05
C SER A 42 -39.66 -40.14 5.52
N HIS A 43 -40.83 -40.16 4.89
CA HIS A 43 -40.97 -39.70 3.52
C HIS A 43 -40.47 -38.25 3.50
N VAL A 44 -39.25 -38.05 3.02
CA VAL A 44 -38.82 -36.76 2.52
C VAL A 44 -39.75 -36.50 1.34
N GLU A 45 -40.67 -35.56 1.49
CA GLU A 45 -41.51 -35.12 0.39
C GLU A 45 -40.55 -34.60 -0.69
N ILE A 46 -40.46 -35.34 -1.80
CA ILE A 46 -39.64 -34.93 -2.95
C ILE A 46 -40.43 -33.82 -3.63
N ILE A 47 -40.23 -32.60 -3.14
CA ILE A 47 -40.72 -31.39 -3.78
C ILE A 47 -39.88 -31.23 -5.05
N GLU A 48 -40.46 -31.56 -6.21
CA GLU A 48 -39.83 -31.30 -7.49
C GLU A 48 -39.70 -29.79 -7.71
N PRO A 49 -38.55 -29.30 -8.18
CA PRO A 49 -38.35 -27.88 -8.47
C PRO A 49 -39.29 -27.43 -9.58
N THR A 50 -39.75 -26.18 -9.51
CA THR A 50 -40.70 -25.65 -10.50
C THR A 50 -40.06 -25.40 -11.86
N ARG A 51 -38.72 -25.39 -11.93
CA ARG A 51 -37.91 -25.20 -13.14
C ARG A 51 -36.64 -26.06 -13.13
N PRO A 52 -36.09 -26.44 -14.29
CA PRO A 52 -34.81 -27.12 -14.37
C PRO A 52 -33.66 -26.21 -13.92
N TRP A 53 -32.54 -26.81 -13.47
CA TRP A 53 -31.35 -26.09 -12.98
C TRP A 53 -30.85 -24.99 -13.95
N SER A 54 -30.94 -25.24 -15.26
CA SER A 54 -30.56 -24.26 -16.29
C SER A 54 -31.38 -22.96 -16.23
N GLU A 55 -32.60 -22.98 -15.71
CA GLU A 55 -33.58 -21.89 -15.78
C GLU A 55 -33.99 -21.32 -14.41
N ILE A 56 -33.64 -22.00 -13.31
CA ILE A 56 -34.14 -21.67 -11.97
C ILE A 56 -33.43 -20.48 -11.31
N SER A 57 -32.24 -20.11 -11.79
CA SER A 57 -31.44 -19.02 -11.22
C SER A 57 -30.85 -18.15 -12.34
N THR A 58 -31.08 -16.84 -12.28
CA THR A 58 -30.58 -15.84 -13.26
C THR A 58 -29.24 -15.24 -12.85
N GLU A 59 -28.84 -15.42 -11.58
CA GLU A 59 -27.60 -14.85 -11.02
C GLU A 59 -26.44 -15.86 -10.96
N LYS A 60 -26.69 -17.11 -11.38
CA LYS A 60 -25.67 -18.16 -11.40
C LYS A 60 -24.63 -17.95 -12.51
N LYS A 61 -23.37 -18.26 -12.19
CA LYS A 61 -22.22 -18.13 -13.10
C LYS A 61 -21.43 -19.43 -13.08
N SER A 62 -20.99 -19.95 -14.21
CA SER A 62 -20.35 -21.26 -14.27
C SER A 62 -19.06 -21.24 -15.07
N VAL A 63 -18.05 -21.95 -14.57
CA VAL A 63 -16.79 -22.23 -15.28
C VAL A 63 -16.57 -23.73 -15.26
N GLY A 64 -16.62 -24.36 -16.43
CA GLY A 64 -16.54 -25.82 -16.53
C GLY A 64 -17.61 -26.50 -15.68
N ARG A 65 -17.18 -27.16 -14.60
CA ARG A 65 -18.06 -27.95 -13.69
C ARG A 65 -18.40 -27.25 -12.37
N ILE A 66 -17.87 -26.06 -12.12
CA ILE A 66 -18.22 -25.28 -10.94
C ILE A 66 -19.23 -24.19 -11.30
N THR A 67 -20.24 -24.05 -10.45
CA THR A 67 -21.23 -22.97 -10.51
C THR A 67 -21.17 -22.15 -9.24
N PHE A 68 -21.19 -20.83 -9.38
CA PHE A 68 -21.21 -19.84 -8.32
C PHE A 68 -22.59 -19.21 -8.21
N THR A 69 -23.05 -18.99 -6.98
CA THR A 69 -24.36 -18.38 -6.69
C THR A 69 -24.30 -17.56 -5.40
N PRO A 70 -25.16 -16.53 -5.25
CA PRO A 70 -25.55 -16.04 -3.93
C PRO A 70 -26.21 -17.16 -3.10
N GLN A 71 -26.57 -16.86 -1.85
CA GLN A 71 -27.17 -17.83 -0.94
C GLN A 71 -28.30 -18.62 -1.63
N PRO A 72 -28.12 -19.93 -1.91
CA PRO A 72 -29.10 -20.70 -2.65
C PRO A 72 -30.35 -20.94 -1.79
N THR A 73 -31.48 -21.01 -2.47
CA THR A 73 -32.77 -21.42 -1.92
C THR A 73 -32.89 -22.96 -1.85
N GLU A 74 -33.85 -23.48 -1.08
CA GLU A 74 -34.13 -24.92 -1.07
C GLU A 74 -34.46 -25.46 -2.46
N GLU A 75 -35.17 -24.67 -3.27
CA GLU A 75 -35.59 -25.05 -4.62
C GLU A 75 -34.40 -25.17 -5.57
N GLU A 76 -33.45 -24.22 -5.50
CA GLU A 76 -32.21 -24.25 -6.28
C GLU A 76 -31.33 -25.45 -5.90
N LEU A 77 -31.23 -25.80 -4.62
CA LEU A 77 -30.48 -26.98 -4.16
C LEU A 77 -31.10 -28.29 -4.67
N ARG A 78 -32.44 -28.38 -4.68
CA ARG A 78 -33.16 -29.54 -5.25
C ARG A 78 -32.97 -29.63 -6.76
N ALA A 79 -33.07 -28.51 -7.46
CA ALA A 79 -32.82 -28.44 -8.90
C ALA A 79 -31.37 -28.82 -9.25
N PHE A 80 -30.39 -28.36 -8.48
CA PHE A 80 -28.99 -28.72 -8.66
C PHE A 80 -28.75 -30.22 -8.44
N ALA A 81 -29.34 -30.80 -7.38
CA ALA A 81 -29.25 -32.24 -7.12
C ALA A 81 -29.85 -33.06 -8.28
N MET A 82 -31.03 -32.69 -8.76
CA MET A 82 -31.68 -33.35 -9.91
C MET A 82 -30.87 -33.22 -11.21
N ALA A 83 -30.10 -32.15 -11.36
CA ALA A 83 -29.17 -31.97 -12.47
C ALA A 83 -27.85 -32.76 -12.31
N GLY A 84 -27.73 -33.61 -11.29
CA GLY A 84 -26.54 -34.43 -11.02
C GLY A 84 -25.49 -33.74 -10.15
N GLY A 85 -25.89 -32.71 -9.39
CA GLY A 85 -25.04 -32.03 -8.41
C GLY A 85 -24.31 -33.02 -7.49
N SER A 86 -23.02 -32.78 -7.25
CA SER A 86 -22.19 -33.68 -6.44
C SER A 86 -21.81 -33.05 -5.10
N VAL A 87 -21.41 -31.79 -5.12
CA VAL A 87 -20.88 -31.08 -3.93
C VAL A 87 -21.48 -29.68 -3.84
N VAL A 88 -21.83 -29.27 -2.62
CA VAL A 88 -22.13 -27.88 -2.27
C VAL A 88 -21.04 -27.36 -1.32
N ILE A 89 -20.34 -26.30 -1.72
CA ILE A 89 -19.34 -25.59 -0.93
C ILE A 89 -19.99 -24.33 -0.34
N ASN A 90 -20.01 -24.23 0.97
CA ASN A 90 -20.48 -23.06 1.70
C ASN A 90 -19.29 -22.26 2.25
N ASN A 91 -19.14 -21.01 1.78
CA ASN A 91 -18.12 -20.07 2.25
C ASN A 91 -18.61 -19.08 3.32
N ARG A 92 -19.82 -19.26 3.86
CA ARG A 92 -20.36 -18.44 4.95
C ARG A 92 -19.90 -18.95 6.31
N THR A 93 -19.75 -18.02 7.25
CA THR A 93 -19.45 -18.33 8.65
C THR A 93 -20.68 -18.92 9.35
N ALA A 94 -20.47 -19.66 10.46
CA ALA A 94 -21.58 -20.22 11.23
C ALA A 94 -22.62 -19.16 11.70
N PRO A 95 -22.23 -17.95 12.18
CA PRO A 95 -23.20 -16.90 12.52
C PRO A 95 -24.02 -16.40 11.32
N GLU A 96 -23.46 -16.39 10.12
CA GLU A 96 -24.21 -16.04 8.90
C GLU A 96 -25.23 -17.11 8.52
N MET A 97 -24.86 -18.39 8.66
CA MET A 97 -25.76 -19.52 8.36
C MET A 97 -26.95 -19.60 9.32
N GLN A 98 -26.83 -19.10 10.55
CA GLN A 98 -27.97 -19.00 11.48
C GLN A 98 -29.11 -18.09 10.97
N ARG A 99 -28.83 -17.23 9.98
CA ARG A 99 -29.82 -16.34 9.36
C ARG A 99 -30.50 -16.95 8.13
N VAL A 100 -30.05 -18.12 7.68
CA VAL A 100 -30.67 -18.85 6.57
C VAL A 100 -31.93 -19.56 7.12
N PRO A 101 -33.09 -19.46 6.43
CA PRO A 101 -34.36 -19.91 6.99
C PRO A 101 -34.55 -21.43 7.02
N PHE A 102 -33.54 -22.21 6.62
CA PHE A 102 -33.56 -23.67 6.56
C PHE A 102 -32.18 -24.26 6.90
N ASP A 103 -32.18 -25.53 7.28
CA ASP A 103 -30.94 -26.30 7.52
C ASP A 103 -30.36 -26.77 6.19
N GLU A 104 -29.51 -25.93 5.61
CA GLU A 104 -28.88 -26.16 4.30
C GLU A 104 -28.08 -27.46 4.26
N GLN A 105 -27.26 -27.72 5.28
CA GLN A 105 -26.44 -28.92 5.33
C GLN A 105 -27.32 -30.18 5.31
N ARG A 106 -28.34 -30.22 6.18
CA ARG A 106 -29.28 -31.36 6.23
C ARG A 106 -30.00 -31.55 4.90
N LEU A 107 -30.41 -30.46 4.24
CA LEU A 107 -31.07 -30.54 2.94
C LEU A 107 -30.13 -31.12 1.88
N VAL A 108 -28.94 -30.57 1.73
CA VAL A 108 -27.93 -31.02 0.74
C VAL A 108 -27.61 -32.51 0.92
N GLU A 109 -27.38 -32.94 2.16
CA GLU A 109 -27.10 -34.34 2.48
C GLU A 109 -28.31 -35.25 2.20
N SER A 110 -29.54 -34.78 2.50
CA SER A 110 -30.76 -35.54 2.20
C SER A 110 -31.02 -35.73 0.70
N LEU A 111 -30.48 -34.82 -0.13
CA LEU A 111 -30.52 -34.89 -1.59
C LEU A 111 -29.40 -35.75 -2.18
N GLY A 112 -28.58 -36.40 -1.35
CA GLY A 112 -27.49 -37.28 -1.78
C GLY A 112 -26.22 -36.57 -2.25
N MET A 113 -26.12 -35.26 -2.02
CA MET A 113 -24.94 -34.45 -2.32
C MET A 113 -24.03 -34.33 -1.10
N ARG A 114 -22.74 -34.06 -1.31
CA ARG A 114 -21.79 -33.79 -0.21
C ARG A 114 -21.79 -32.31 0.13
N TYR A 115 -21.94 -31.99 1.41
CA TYR A 115 -21.82 -30.65 1.94
C TYR A 115 -20.40 -30.38 2.47
N ILE A 116 -19.79 -29.27 2.06
CA ILE A 116 -18.47 -28.85 2.56
C ILE A 116 -18.57 -27.40 3.03
N SER A 117 -18.22 -27.15 4.30
CA SER A 117 -18.10 -25.81 4.85
C SER A 117 -16.64 -25.37 4.86
N LEU A 118 -16.34 -24.28 4.16
CA LEU A 118 -15.05 -23.59 4.14
C LEU A 118 -15.28 -22.12 4.52
N PRO A 119 -15.55 -21.83 5.81
CA PRO A 119 -16.00 -20.52 6.23
C PRO A 119 -14.90 -19.47 6.08
N THR A 120 -15.19 -18.40 5.34
CA THR A 120 -14.28 -17.25 5.18
C THR A 120 -15.01 -15.94 5.50
N SER A 121 -14.31 -14.94 6.02
CA SER A 121 -14.86 -13.61 6.28
C SER A 121 -14.28 -12.60 5.28
N SER A 122 -15.05 -11.57 4.95
CA SER A 122 -14.55 -10.45 4.14
C SER A 122 -13.33 -9.83 4.84
N GLY A 123 -12.16 -9.95 4.22
CA GLY A 123 -10.92 -9.37 4.71
C GLY A 123 -9.97 -10.33 5.42
N THR A 124 -10.30 -11.63 5.52
CA THR A 124 -9.46 -12.66 6.18
C THR A 124 -9.21 -13.86 5.26
N PHE A 125 -9.12 -13.66 3.96
CA PHE A 125 -8.80 -14.75 3.03
C PHE A 125 -7.33 -15.10 3.19
N THR A 126 -7.00 -16.37 2.99
CA THR A 126 -5.61 -16.82 2.95
C THR A 126 -5.36 -17.60 1.66
N GLN A 127 -4.10 -17.66 1.22
CA GLN A 127 -3.72 -18.56 0.12
C GLN A 127 -4.09 -20.02 0.46
N ASP A 128 -4.06 -20.40 1.74
CA ASP A 128 -4.44 -21.74 2.19
C ASP A 128 -5.94 -22.01 2.05
N ASP A 129 -6.80 -21.00 2.25
CA ASP A 129 -8.23 -21.09 1.98
C ASP A 129 -8.50 -21.29 0.48
N ALA A 130 -7.78 -20.57 -0.38
CA ALA A 130 -7.89 -20.70 -1.84
C ALA A 130 -7.47 -22.11 -2.28
N ARG A 131 -6.31 -22.59 -1.83
CA ARG A 131 -5.85 -23.97 -2.10
C ARG A 131 -6.82 -25.02 -1.53
N ALA A 132 -7.41 -24.78 -0.36
CA ALA A 132 -8.41 -25.68 0.21
C ALA A 132 -9.68 -25.75 -0.65
N PHE A 133 -10.12 -24.61 -1.16
CA PHE A 133 -11.23 -24.51 -2.09
C PHE A 133 -10.94 -25.27 -3.40
N GLY A 134 -9.77 -25.04 -4.01
CA GLY A 134 -9.31 -25.75 -5.21
C GLY A 134 -9.25 -27.26 -5.04
N ARG A 135 -8.66 -27.75 -3.94
CA ARG A 135 -8.61 -29.19 -3.63
C ARG A 135 -9.98 -29.85 -3.58
N VAL A 136 -11.00 -29.16 -3.06
CA VAL A 136 -12.37 -29.69 -3.04
C VAL A 136 -12.91 -29.88 -4.45
N ILE A 137 -12.63 -28.91 -5.33
CA ILE A 137 -12.99 -28.99 -6.74
C ILE A 137 -12.26 -30.17 -7.35
N GLU A 138 -10.93 -30.21 -7.34
CA GLU A 138 -10.11 -31.28 -7.94
C GLU A 138 -10.52 -32.70 -7.53
N GLN A 139 -10.84 -32.90 -6.25
CA GLN A 139 -11.23 -34.21 -5.71
C GLN A 139 -12.67 -34.63 -6.06
N THR A 140 -13.43 -33.77 -6.73
CA THR A 140 -14.82 -34.01 -7.12
C THR A 140 -14.91 -34.30 -8.62
N ASN A 141 -15.50 -35.42 -9.02
CA ASN A 141 -15.64 -35.77 -10.45
C ASN A 141 -16.91 -35.23 -11.12
N GLY A 142 -17.83 -34.62 -10.35
CA GLY A 142 -19.11 -34.10 -10.85
C GLY A 142 -19.33 -32.60 -10.60
N PRO A 143 -20.53 -32.07 -10.90
CA PRO A 143 -20.85 -30.66 -10.73
C PRO A 143 -20.70 -30.19 -9.28
N VAL A 144 -20.09 -29.01 -9.11
CA VAL A 144 -19.86 -28.34 -7.82
C VAL A 144 -20.66 -27.04 -7.80
N LEU A 145 -21.41 -26.81 -6.73
CA LEU A 145 -22.03 -25.52 -6.45
C LEU A 145 -21.27 -24.86 -5.30
N ALA A 146 -20.76 -23.66 -5.51
CA ALA A 146 -20.11 -22.89 -4.47
C ALA A 146 -20.89 -21.60 -4.20
N HIS A 147 -21.08 -21.25 -2.93
CA HIS A 147 -21.87 -20.09 -2.57
C HIS A 147 -21.35 -19.37 -1.33
N CYS A 148 -21.77 -18.11 -1.24
CA CYS A 148 -21.76 -17.35 0.00
C CYS A 148 -22.96 -16.39 0.01
N ALA A 149 -22.97 -15.36 0.87
CA ALA A 149 -24.04 -14.35 0.86
C ALA A 149 -24.35 -13.79 -0.55
N SER A 150 -23.34 -13.32 -1.28
CA SER A 150 -23.45 -12.75 -2.64
C SER A 150 -22.78 -13.60 -3.74
N GLY A 151 -22.19 -14.75 -3.40
CA GLY A 151 -21.31 -15.54 -4.29
C GLY A 151 -19.88 -15.02 -4.47
N SER A 152 -19.60 -13.77 -4.12
CA SER A 152 -18.29 -13.13 -4.38
C SER A 152 -17.09 -13.84 -3.72
N ARG A 153 -17.26 -14.38 -2.50
CA ARG A 153 -16.19 -15.13 -1.80
C ARG A 153 -15.76 -16.38 -2.56
N SER A 154 -16.72 -17.10 -3.12
CA SER A 154 -16.47 -18.33 -3.84
C SER A 154 -15.76 -18.07 -5.17
N VAL A 155 -16.13 -16.98 -5.86
CA VAL A 155 -15.44 -16.53 -7.08
C VAL A 155 -14.00 -16.10 -6.77
N LEU A 156 -13.79 -15.35 -5.67
CA LEU A 156 -12.46 -14.95 -5.21
C LEU A 156 -11.56 -16.15 -4.92
N LEU A 157 -12.00 -17.09 -4.09
CA LEU A 157 -11.22 -18.29 -3.76
C LEU A 157 -10.90 -19.13 -4.99
N TYR A 158 -11.83 -19.22 -5.95
CA TYR A 158 -11.60 -19.89 -7.22
C TYR A 158 -10.52 -19.19 -8.05
N ALA A 159 -10.64 -17.88 -8.27
CA ALA A 159 -9.67 -17.13 -9.06
C ALA A 159 -8.26 -17.14 -8.42
N MET A 160 -8.18 -17.05 -7.09
CA MET A 160 -6.92 -17.21 -6.34
C MET A 160 -6.30 -18.59 -6.56
N ASP A 161 -7.08 -19.65 -6.47
CA ASP A 161 -6.62 -21.01 -6.74
C ASP A 161 -6.12 -21.17 -8.19
N GLN A 162 -6.81 -20.56 -9.18
CA GLN A 162 -6.37 -20.60 -10.56
C GLN A 162 -5.00 -19.92 -10.77
N HIS A 163 -4.73 -18.83 -10.03
CA HIS A 163 -3.42 -18.19 -10.02
C HIS A 163 -2.36 -19.06 -9.32
N LEU A 164 -2.67 -19.52 -8.10
CA LEU A 164 -1.70 -20.18 -7.22
C LEU A 164 -1.30 -21.58 -7.70
N GLU A 165 -2.23 -22.35 -8.27
CA GLU A 165 -2.03 -23.79 -8.55
C GLU A 165 -2.18 -24.14 -10.05
N HIS A 166 -2.79 -23.27 -10.86
CA HIS A 166 -3.11 -23.57 -12.26
C HIS A 166 -2.44 -22.65 -13.29
N GLY A 167 -1.56 -21.75 -12.84
CA GLY A 167 -0.66 -20.98 -13.71
C GLY A 167 -1.33 -19.84 -14.47
N LEU A 168 -2.52 -19.39 -14.05
CA LEU A 168 -3.03 -18.10 -14.50
C LEU A 168 -2.12 -16.98 -13.96
N SER A 169 -1.80 -16.00 -14.79
CA SER A 169 -1.22 -14.75 -14.29
C SER A 169 -2.21 -14.06 -13.34
N LYS A 170 -1.70 -13.17 -12.50
CA LYS A 170 -2.51 -12.40 -11.56
C LYS A 170 -3.63 -11.62 -12.25
N ASN A 171 -3.31 -10.97 -13.37
CA ASN A 171 -4.29 -10.22 -14.15
C ASN A 171 -5.34 -11.13 -14.81
N GLU A 172 -4.96 -12.33 -15.30
CA GLU A 172 -5.93 -13.31 -15.80
C GLU A 172 -6.86 -13.81 -14.69
N ALA A 173 -6.35 -13.99 -13.47
CA ALA A 173 -7.19 -14.33 -12.32
C ALA A 173 -8.13 -13.18 -11.95
N ILE A 174 -7.65 -11.93 -11.95
CA ILE A 174 -8.47 -10.71 -11.75
C ILE A 174 -9.58 -10.61 -12.80
N ALA A 175 -9.23 -10.72 -14.08
CA ALA A 175 -10.17 -10.70 -15.20
C ALA A 175 -11.21 -11.83 -15.08
N LEU A 176 -10.79 -13.04 -14.71
CA LEU A 176 -11.69 -14.17 -14.44
C LEU A 176 -12.71 -13.83 -13.34
N GLY A 177 -12.29 -13.11 -12.29
CA GLY A 177 -13.18 -12.61 -11.25
C GLY A 177 -14.24 -11.62 -11.79
N TYR A 178 -13.82 -10.68 -12.65
CA TYR A 178 -14.71 -9.69 -13.28
C TYR A 178 -15.71 -10.32 -14.27
N ASP A 179 -15.27 -11.24 -15.13
CA ASP A 179 -16.12 -11.93 -16.10
C ASP A 179 -17.24 -12.74 -15.44
N LEU A 180 -16.95 -13.28 -14.26
CA LEU A 180 -17.93 -13.98 -13.45
C LEU A 180 -18.95 -13.04 -12.79
N GLY A 181 -18.78 -11.72 -12.86
CA GLY A 181 -19.87 -10.73 -12.74
C GLY A 181 -20.59 -10.68 -11.39
N MET A 182 -19.93 -11.04 -10.29
CA MET A 182 -20.52 -11.03 -8.93
C MET A 182 -19.95 -9.91 -8.03
N TRP A 183 -19.60 -8.75 -8.59
CA TRP A 183 -18.69 -7.79 -7.95
C TRP A 183 -19.13 -6.33 -8.19
N ASP A 184 -19.45 -5.60 -7.11
CA ASP A 184 -19.66 -4.14 -7.08
C ASP A 184 -18.45 -3.40 -6.49
N ARG A 185 -17.61 -4.05 -5.66
CA ARG A 185 -16.46 -3.40 -4.97
C ARG A 185 -15.25 -4.34 -4.73
N GLY A 186 -15.24 -5.51 -5.38
CA GLY A 186 -14.34 -6.63 -5.05
C GLY A 186 -12.97 -6.64 -5.73
N GLY A 187 -12.76 -5.83 -6.78
CA GLY A 187 -11.50 -5.75 -7.52
C GLY A 187 -10.29 -5.51 -6.62
N ARG A 188 -10.41 -4.50 -5.75
CA ARG A 188 -9.38 -4.13 -4.77
C ARG A 188 -9.11 -5.22 -3.72
N VAL A 189 -10.11 -6.01 -3.34
CA VAL A 189 -9.92 -7.11 -2.39
C VAL A 189 -9.11 -8.21 -3.04
N MET A 190 -9.45 -8.63 -4.26
CA MET A 190 -8.67 -9.65 -4.95
C MET A 190 -7.28 -9.16 -5.34
N GLU A 191 -7.14 -7.91 -5.75
CA GLU A 191 -5.84 -7.28 -5.95
C GLU A 191 -5.01 -7.38 -4.67
N ARG A 192 -5.52 -6.90 -3.53
CA ARG A 192 -4.83 -7.02 -2.24
C ARG A 192 -4.40 -8.46 -1.92
N GLU A 193 -5.31 -9.42 -2.06
CA GLU A 193 -5.09 -10.82 -1.70
C GLU A 193 -4.22 -11.60 -2.70
N LEU A 194 -4.16 -11.15 -3.96
CA LEU A 194 -3.28 -11.71 -5.00
C LEU A 194 -1.93 -10.96 -5.10
N MET A 195 -1.78 -9.79 -4.48
CA MET A 195 -0.47 -9.15 -4.32
C MET A 195 0.33 -9.98 -3.32
N ASP A 196 1.21 -10.84 -3.83
CA ASP A 196 2.26 -11.41 -3.00
C ASP A 196 3.14 -10.23 -2.53
N MET A 197 2.99 -9.85 -1.25
CA MET A 197 3.62 -8.72 -0.51
C MET A 197 2.76 -7.46 -0.31
N PRO A 198 2.04 -7.43 0.83
CA PRO A 198 2.21 -6.30 1.75
C PRO A 198 2.56 -6.67 3.21
N ASP A 199 2.31 -7.90 3.67
CA ASP A 199 2.53 -8.23 5.09
C ASP A 199 4.01 -8.16 5.50
N ARG A 200 4.95 -8.60 4.64
CA ARG A 200 6.38 -8.63 4.99
C ARG A 200 6.98 -7.24 5.21
N VAL A 201 6.60 -6.25 4.39
CA VAL A 201 7.07 -4.86 4.51
C VAL A 201 6.43 -4.20 5.73
N MET A 202 5.13 -4.48 5.96
CA MET A 202 4.39 -3.98 7.12
C MET A 202 4.93 -4.55 8.43
N ASP A 203 5.16 -5.86 8.48
CA ASP A 203 5.68 -6.59 9.64
C ASP A 203 7.16 -6.31 9.90
N ALA A 204 7.91 -5.93 8.86
CA ALA A 204 9.33 -5.64 9.02
C ALA A 204 9.56 -4.39 9.87
N VAL A 205 8.75 -3.33 9.73
CA VAL A 205 8.94 -2.06 10.44
C VAL A 205 8.81 -2.26 11.96
N ASP A 206 9.86 -1.89 12.70
CA ASP A 206 9.94 -2.08 14.14
C ASP A 206 9.90 -0.73 14.90
N PRO A 207 8.85 -0.45 15.71
CA PRO A 207 8.77 0.77 16.51
C PRO A 207 9.93 0.92 17.51
N ALA A 208 10.52 -0.18 18.00
CA ALA A 208 11.63 -0.09 18.95
C ALA A 208 12.92 0.46 18.29
N HIS A 209 13.13 0.16 17.00
CA HIS A 209 14.23 0.77 16.24
C HIS A 209 14.01 2.27 16.08
N LEU A 210 12.80 2.67 15.68
CA LEU A 210 12.43 4.07 15.51
C LEU A 210 12.67 4.86 16.80
N ARG A 211 12.20 4.33 17.94
CA ARG A 211 12.46 4.93 19.26
C ARG A 211 13.96 5.14 19.52
N THR A 212 14.77 4.12 19.26
CA THR A 212 16.23 4.17 19.44
C THR A 212 16.88 5.23 18.55
N TYR A 213 16.42 5.37 17.30
CA TYR A 213 16.93 6.36 16.37
C TYR A 213 16.60 7.79 16.83
N ILE A 214 15.35 8.02 17.27
CA ILE A 214 14.90 9.31 17.80
C ILE A 214 15.72 9.72 19.03
N ASP A 215 15.83 8.83 20.01
CA ASP A 215 16.58 9.10 21.25
C ASP A 215 18.06 9.44 20.93
N THR A 216 18.65 8.78 19.93
CA THR A 216 20.03 9.05 19.52
C THR A 216 20.17 10.38 18.79
N LEU A 217 19.30 10.66 17.81
CA LEU A 217 19.31 11.90 17.04
C LEU A 217 19.09 13.11 17.95
N ALA A 218 18.15 13.04 18.88
CA ALA A 218 17.90 14.07 19.89
C ALA A 218 19.07 14.23 20.87
N GLY A 219 19.82 13.14 21.11
CA GLY A 219 20.99 13.11 21.99
C GLY A 219 22.21 13.88 21.49
N PHE A 220 22.27 14.31 20.23
CA PHE A 220 23.35 15.16 19.72
C PHE A 220 23.29 16.59 20.24
N GLY A 221 22.30 16.93 21.07
CA GLY A 221 22.11 18.22 21.71
C GLY A 221 21.53 19.26 20.77
N THR A 222 22.22 19.56 19.66
CA THR A 222 21.69 20.34 18.54
C THR A 222 22.20 19.77 17.24
N ARG A 223 21.39 19.86 16.19
CA ARG A 223 21.78 19.53 14.82
C ARG A 223 21.70 20.77 13.93
N HIS A 224 21.79 21.96 14.50
CA HIS A 224 21.77 23.21 13.74
C HIS A 224 22.82 23.22 12.63
N THR A 225 22.49 23.75 11.45
CA THR A 225 23.38 23.74 10.27
C THR A 225 24.75 24.37 10.52
N LEU A 226 24.80 25.40 11.37
CA LEU A 226 26.05 26.07 11.77
C LEU A 226 26.71 25.47 13.03
N SER A 227 26.22 24.34 13.55
CA SER A 227 26.78 23.70 14.75
C SER A 227 28.07 22.95 14.45
N ASP A 228 28.71 22.43 15.50
CA ASP A 228 29.99 21.74 15.43
C ASP A 228 29.98 20.56 14.42
N THR A 229 31.04 20.46 13.62
CA THR A 229 31.20 19.42 12.61
C THR A 229 32.29 18.38 12.95
N GLU A 230 33.13 18.66 13.95
CA GLU A 230 34.31 17.87 14.30
C GLU A 230 34.04 16.88 15.43
N SER A 231 33.23 17.27 16.42
CA SER A 231 32.84 16.47 17.57
C SER A 231 32.20 15.15 17.15
N ASP A 232 32.51 14.08 17.89
CA ASP A 232 31.93 12.74 17.67
C ASP A 232 30.60 12.52 18.39
N SER A 233 30.14 13.49 19.19
CA SER A 233 28.98 13.31 20.08
C SER A 233 28.00 14.47 20.13
N ARG A 234 28.32 15.60 19.49
CA ARG A 234 27.47 16.80 19.49
C ARG A 234 27.52 17.47 18.12
N GLY A 235 26.42 18.09 17.71
CA GLY A 235 26.37 18.90 16.51
C GLY A 235 26.02 18.10 15.25
N ILE A 236 25.77 18.82 14.18
CA ILE A 236 25.37 18.28 12.88
C ILE A 236 26.42 17.34 12.29
N GLY A 237 27.71 17.55 12.58
CA GLY A 237 28.78 16.66 12.10
C GLY A 237 28.74 15.27 12.72
N ALA A 238 28.47 15.19 14.03
CA ALA A 238 28.28 13.91 14.70
C ALA A 238 27.04 13.20 14.17
N ALA A 239 25.94 13.95 14.01
CA ALA A 239 24.67 13.42 13.54
C ALA A 239 24.79 12.84 12.11
N ARG A 240 25.38 13.56 11.16
CA ARG A 240 25.50 13.10 9.76
C ARG A 240 26.34 11.81 9.63
N ARG A 241 27.45 11.71 10.38
CA ARG A 241 28.30 10.49 10.41
C ARG A 241 27.56 9.33 11.05
N TRP A 242 26.73 9.60 12.06
CA TRP A 242 25.93 8.56 12.68
C TRP A 242 24.81 8.05 11.75
N VAL A 243 24.12 8.94 11.04
CA VAL A 243 23.10 8.58 10.04
C VAL A 243 23.72 7.78 8.89
N GLU A 244 24.87 8.23 8.36
CA GLU A 244 25.64 7.48 7.35
C GLU A 244 25.90 6.04 7.82
N ALA A 245 26.42 5.87 9.04
CA ALA A 245 26.71 4.55 9.61
C ALA A 245 25.44 3.71 9.84
N GLN A 246 24.28 4.31 10.15
CA GLN A 246 23.03 3.56 10.24
C GLN A 246 22.55 3.11 8.87
N PHE A 247 22.62 3.95 7.85
CA PHE A 247 22.31 3.56 6.48
C PHE A 247 23.22 2.42 6.02
N GLU A 248 24.54 2.54 6.18
CA GLU A 248 25.51 1.50 5.82
C GLU A 248 25.19 0.16 6.50
N ARG A 249 24.90 0.20 7.81
CA ARG A 249 24.52 -0.98 8.58
C ARG A 249 23.24 -1.63 8.06
N ASN A 250 22.24 -0.82 7.72
CA ASN A 250 20.92 -1.30 7.35
C ASN A 250 20.86 -1.82 5.91
N ILE A 251 21.76 -1.37 5.03
CA ILE A 251 21.92 -1.93 3.69
C ILE A 251 22.92 -3.09 3.64
N ASP A 252 23.77 -3.30 4.65
CA ASP A 252 24.74 -4.39 4.62
C ASP A 252 24.09 -5.79 4.58
N GLY A 253 24.74 -6.74 3.92
CA GLY A 253 24.31 -8.14 3.86
C GLY A 253 23.02 -8.40 3.06
N ASN A 254 22.54 -7.43 2.27
CA ASN A 254 21.30 -7.56 1.48
C ASN A 254 21.41 -8.50 0.26
N GLY A 255 22.62 -8.93 -0.11
CA GLY A 255 22.86 -9.84 -1.23
C GLY A 255 22.83 -9.21 -2.64
N LYS A 256 22.45 -7.94 -2.77
CA LYS A 256 22.53 -7.15 -4.01
C LYS A 256 23.99 -6.79 -4.30
N THR A 257 24.41 -6.90 -5.57
CA THR A 257 25.80 -6.70 -6.00
C THR A 257 25.86 -5.96 -7.34
N GLY A 258 27.04 -5.45 -7.71
CA GLY A 258 27.22 -4.72 -8.97
C GLY A 258 26.41 -3.42 -9.00
N ASP A 259 25.80 -3.11 -10.14
CA ASP A 259 24.99 -1.89 -10.32
C ASP A 259 23.73 -1.85 -9.47
N ALA A 260 23.30 -3.01 -8.93
CA ALA A 260 22.17 -3.12 -8.01
C ALA A 260 22.57 -2.94 -6.53
N ALA A 261 23.87 -2.77 -6.23
CA ALA A 261 24.35 -2.66 -4.85
C ALA A 261 23.97 -1.29 -4.25
N PRO A 262 23.26 -1.27 -3.10
CA PRO A 262 22.98 -0.03 -2.38
C PRO A 262 24.27 0.66 -1.92
N ARG A 263 24.22 1.98 -1.82
CA ARG A 263 25.37 2.82 -1.46
C ARG A 263 24.95 4.02 -0.62
N VAL A 264 25.85 4.42 0.27
CA VAL A 264 25.70 5.62 1.09
C VAL A 264 26.77 6.62 0.69
N TYR A 265 26.41 7.90 0.56
CA TYR A 265 27.35 8.96 0.26
C TYR A 265 26.84 10.32 0.74
N PHE A 266 27.78 11.25 0.89
CA PHE A 266 27.47 12.64 1.18
C PHE A 266 27.30 13.46 -0.10
N ASP A 267 26.32 14.34 -0.09
CA ASP A 267 26.11 15.38 -1.10
C ASP A 267 26.34 16.75 -0.45
N ALA A 268 27.51 17.33 -0.72
CA ALA A 268 28.05 18.49 -0.02
C ALA A 268 28.04 19.74 -0.90
N HIS A 269 27.54 20.85 -0.35
CA HIS A 269 27.43 22.14 -1.03
C HIS A 269 27.96 23.27 -0.15
N THR A 270 28.79 24.15 -0.71
CA THR A 270 29.24 25.36 -0.01
C THR A 270 28.17 26.46 -0.11
N VAL A 271 27.73 26.99 1.02
CA VAL A 271 26.78 28.10 1.11
C VAL A 271 27.48 29.31 1.73
N GLU A 272 27.44 30.43 1.02
CA GLU A 272 27.98 31.71 1.50
C GLU A 272 26.99 32.44 2.42
N PRO A 273 27.47 33.33 3.31
CA PRO A 273 26.60 34.11 4.18
C PRO A 273 25.56 34.93 3.42
N ASP A 274 24.30 34.82 3.81
CA ASP A 274 23.20 35.62 3.27
C ASP A 274 22.88 36.86 4.16
N GLY A 275 23.57 36.97 5.31
CA GLY A 275 23.35 38.02 6.29
C GLY A 275 22.05 37.89 7.08
N ARG A 276 21.35 36.76 6.95
CA ARG A 276 20.06 36.49 7.59
C ARG A 276 20.06 35.14 8.32
N ARG A 277 20.03 34.03 7.59
CA ARG A 277 19.90 32.65 8.11
C ARG A 277 21.23 31.90 8.12
N ILE A 278 22.18 32.32 7.29
CA ILE A 278 23.54 31.81 7.24
C ILE A 278 24.48 32.99 7.51
N THR A 279 25.15 32.96 8.66
CA THR A 279 25.99 34.07 9.13
C THR A 279 27.49 33.90 8.81
N GLN A 280 27.89 32.71 8.39
CA GLN A 280 29.25 32.35 8.02
C GLN A 280 29.21 31.32 6.88
N THR A 281 30.27 31.26 6.06
CA THR A 281 30.39 30.22 5.04
C THR A 281 30.30 28.85 5.70
N VAL A 282 29.44 27.98 5.18
CA VAL A 282 29.18 26.65 5.73
C VAL A 282 29.10 25.63 4.61
N GLU A 283 29.52 24.40 4.91
CA GLU A 283 29.28 23.24 4.05
C GLU A 283 27.97 22.57 4.49
N VAL A 284 26.94 22.69 3.66
CA VAL A 284 25.67 21.99 3.86
C VAL A 284 25.80 20.60 3.24
N VAL A 285 25.60 19.55 4.04
CA VAL A 285 25.87 18.17 3.63
C VAL A 285 24.64 17.29 3.84
N ASN A 286 24.02 16.87 2.75
CA ASN A 286 22.98 15.85 2.79
C ASN A 286 23.62 14.46 2.96
N VAL A 287 22.94 13.56 3.65
CA VAL A 287 23.32 12.14 3.76
C VAL A 287 22.37 11.32 2.90
N ILE A 288 22.90 10.64 1.89
CA ILE A 288 22.09 9.92 0.91
C ILE A 288 22.35 8.41 1.03
N CYS A 289 21.28 7.64 1.14
CA CYS A 289 21.27 6.20 0.92
C CYS A 289 20.50 5.92 -0.38
N GLU A 290 21.22 5.45 -1.39
CA GLU A 290 20.66 5.02 -2.66
C GLU A 290 20.48 3.50 -2.65
N ILE A 291 19.26 3.05 -2.96
CA ILE A 291 18.89 1.65 -3.10
C ILE A 291 18.50 1.43 -4.57
N PRO A 292 19.43 0.98 -5.42
CA PRO A 292 19.17 0.78 -6.83
C PRO A 292 18.12 -0.29 -7.08
N GLY A 293 17.31 -0.04 -8.11
CA GLY A 293 16.34 -0.99 -8.63
C GLY A 293 16.97 -2.15 -9.41
N SER A 294 16.32 -3.31 -9.41
CA SER A 294 16.82 -4.51 -10.07
C SER A 294 16.67 -4.49 -11.59
N ASP A 295 15.65 -3.81 -12.11
CA ASP A 295 15.34 -3.81 -13.54
C ASP A 295 16.14 -2.72 -14.29
N PRO A 296 17.02 -3.07 -15.23
CA PRO A 296 17.80 -2.10 -16.00
C PRO A 296 16.97 -1.09 -16.80
N ASP A 297 15.75 -1.44 -17.24
CA ASP A 297 14.93 -0.57 -18.08
C ASP A 297 14.28 0.56 -17.27
N SER A 298 14.03 0.34 -15.97
CA SER A 298 13.39 1.29 -15.06
C SER A 298 14.30 1.84 -13.96
N ARG A 299 15.53 1.31 -13.79
CA ARG A 299 16.47 1.69 -12.71
C ARG A 299 16.73 3.20 -12.60
N ASP A 300 16.75 3.91 -13.72
CA ASP A 300 17.03 5.35 -13.75
C ASP A 300 15.84 6.22 -13.30
N ARG A 301 14.64 5.63 -13.10
CA ARG A 301 13.51 6.29 -12.44
C ARG A 301 13.77 6.38 -10.94
N LEU A 302 13.77 7.61 -10.42
CA LEU A 302 14.14 7.90 -9.05
C LEU A 302 12.92 8.27 -8.19
N TYR A 303 12.81 7.61 -7.04
CA TYR A 303 11.79 7.84 -6.02
C TYR A 303 12.46 8.31 -4.73
N TYR A 304 12.23 9.56 -4.35
CA TYR A 304 12.87 10.18 -3.19
C TYR A 304 12.00 10.07 -1.94
N VAL A 305 12.65 9.82 -0.81
CA VAL A 305 12.12 10.07 0.54
C VAL A 305 13.03 11.08 1.21
N LEU A 306 12.43 12.13 1.77
CA LEU A 306 13.15 13.19 2.46
C LEU A 306 12.72 13.28 3.93
N GLY A 307 13.63 13.79 4.76
CA GLY A 307 13.42 14.26 6.13
C GLY A 307 14.66 15.04 6.54
N HIS A 308 14.52 16.15 7.24
CA HIS A 308 15.66 17.02 7.48
C HIS A 308 16.43 16.65 8.74
N LEU A 309 17.75 16.64 8.62
CA LEU A 309 18.66 16.28 9.70
C LEU A 309 18.86 17.43 10.68
N ASP A 310 18.84 18.67 10.20
CA ASP A 310 19.08 19.82 11.06
C ASP A 310 17.93 20.09 12.03
N SER A 311 18.24 20.82 13.09
CA SER A 311 17.27 21.29 14.09
C SER A 311 17.64 22.69 14.55
N ARG A 312 16.70 23.42 15.15
CA ARG A 312 17.01 24.74 15.70
C ARG A 312 16.28 25.06 17.00
N ALA A 313 16.91 25.92 17.78
CA ALA A 313 16.33 26.56 18.95
C ALA A 313 15.42 27.75 18.52
N THR A 314 14.88 28.51 19.47
CA THR A 314 14.00 29.65 19.15
C THR A 314 14.71 30.69 18.29
N GLU A 315 15.91 31.09 18.70
CA GLU A 315 16.76 32.00 17.92
C GLU A 315 17.38 31.26 16.74
N ALA A 316 17.02 31.70 15.53
CA ALA A 316 17.30 30.97 14.28
C ALA A 316 18.77 30.72 13.94
N ASN A 317 19.68 31.49 14.53
CA ASN A 317 21.11 31.38 14.30
C ASN A 317 21.85 30.90 15.56
N ASP A 318 21.13 30.47 16.61
CA ASP A 318 21.75 29.85 17.77
C ASP A 318 22.15 28.41 17.44
N ALA A 319 23.43 28.27 17.11
CA ALA A 319 24.05 26.99 16.76
C ALA A 319 24.54 26.19 17.99
N THR A 320 24.32 26.70 19.20
CA THR A 320 24.97 26.20 20.42
C THR A 320 24.01 25.65 21.44
N SER A 321 22.84 26.26 21.62
CA SER A 321 21.82 25.79 22.57
C SER A 321 21.30 24.41 22.19
N ASP A 322 20.82 23.67 23.19
CA ASP A 322 20.18 22.38 22.94
C ASP A 322 18.87 22.59 22.19
N ALA A 323 18.77 21.93 21.04
CA ALA A 323 17.62 21.85 20.15
C ALA A 323 17.46 20.39 19.74
N PRO A 324 16.86 19.54 20.60
CA PRO A 324 16.83 18.11 20.37
C PRO A 324 16.09 17.73 19.10
N GLY A 325 15.06 18.48 18.68
CA GLY A 325 14.39 18.30 17.38
C GLY A 325 13.94 16.86 17.16
N ALA A 326 13.32 16.26 18.18
CA ALA A 326 12.94 14.85 18.18
C ALA A 326 11.86 14.53 17.13
N ASN A 327 10.83 15.38 17.03
CA ASN A 327 9.80 15.28 16.01
C ASN A 327 10.13 16.11 14.76
N ASP A 328 10.79 17.25 14.92
CA ASP A 328 11.17 18.25 13.91
C ASP A 328 12.71 18.33 13.76
N ASP A 329 13.35 17.49 12.95
CA ASP A 329 12.77 16.38 12.17
C ASP A 329 13.55 15.06 12.29
N ALA A 330 13.96 14.71 13.52
CA ALA A 330 14.50 13.37 13.76
C ALA A 330 13.46 12.27 13.44
N SER A 331 12.15 12.58 13.45
CA SER A 331 11.08 11.66 13.04
C SER A 331 11.18 11.24 11.57
N GLY A 332 11.32 12.19 10.63
CA GLY A 332 11.54 11.90 9.22
C GLY A 332 12.84 11.13 8.97
N VAL A 333 13.94 11.50 9.66
CA VAL A 333 15.23 10.81 9.54
C VAL A 333 15.19 9.37 10.09
N ALA A 334 14.57 9.16 11.25
CA ALA A 334 14.40 7.82 11.82
C ALA A 334 13.58 6.91 10.91
N LEU A 335 12.50 7.43 10.32
CA LEU A 335 11.69 6.74 9.32
C LEU A 335 12.56 6.31 8.12
N MET A 336 13.40 7.19 7.59
CA MET A 336 14.29 6.85 6.47
C MET A 336 15.32 5.77 6.84
N ILE A 337 15.91 5.84 8.03
CA ILE A 337 16.85 4.81 8.50
C ILE A 337 16.17 3.44 8.54
N GLU A 338 14.92 3.38 9.00
CA GLU A 338 14.14 2.15 9.03
C GLU A 338 13.72 1.68 7.63
N LEU A 339 13.34 2.60 6.73
CA LEU A 339 13.08 2.27 5.32
C LEU A 339 14.30 1.66 4.64
N ALA A 340 15.52 2.14 4.93
CA ALA A 340 16.74 1.55 4.38
C ALA A 340 16.85 0.05 4.76
N ARG A 341 16.53 -0.30 6.00
CA ARG A 341 16.61 -1.67 6.52
C ARG A 341 15.56 -2.59 5.89
N VAL A 342 14.38 -2.05 5.62
CA VAL A 342 13.26 -2.77 5.00
C VAL A 342 13.51 -2.92 3.50
N LEU A 343 13.61 -1.81 2.77
CA LEU A 343 13.66 -1.77 1.30
C LEU A 343 14.95 -2.37 0.71
N ALA A 344 16.06 -2.38 1.44
CA ALA A 344 17.28 -3.03 0.97
C ALA A 344 17.07 -4.54 0.67
N LYS A 345 16.10 -5.18 1.34
CA LYS A 345 15.77 -6.60 1.19
C LYS A 345 14.62 -6.86 0.22
N GLU A 346 13.92 -5.82 -0.20
CA GLU A 346 12.76 -5.92 -1.07
C GLU A 346 13.18 -5.96 -2.55
N PRO A 347 12.45 -6.72 -3.40
CA PRO A 347 12.56 -6.60 -4.84
C PRO A 347 11.88 -5.28 -5.27
N ILE A 348 12.71 -4.30 -5.61
CA ILE A 348 12.28 -3.03 -6.19
C ILE A 348 12.90 -2.91 -7.59
N GLU A 349 12.12 -2.52 -8.59
CA GLU A 349 12.57 -2.44 -9.98
C GLU A 349 13.22 -1.10 -10.32
N SER A 350 12.66 -0.01 -9.81
CA SER A 350 13.21 1.36 -9.88
C SER A 350 14.00 1.76 -8.63
N THR A 351 14.77 2.84 -8.72
CA THR A 351 15.70 3.26 -7.65
C THR A 351 15.03 4.14 -6.59
N VAL A 352 15.28 3.82 -5.32
CA VAL A 352 14.88 4.65 -4.18
C VAL A 352 16.06 5.45 -3.66
N ILE A 353 15.85 6.75 -3.41
CA ILE A 353 16.81 7.66 -2.79
C ILE A 353 16.26 8.11 -1.44
N LEU A 354 16.92 7.70 -0.35
CA LEU A 354 16.63 8.18 1.00
C LEU A 354 17.62 9.30 1.30
N MET A 355 17.15 10.53 1.46
CA MET A 355 18.01 11.70 1.63
C MET A 355 17.68 12.45 2.91
N ALA A 356 18.58 12.35 3.89
CA ALA A 356 18.58 13.21 5.06
C ALA A 356 19.18 14.56 4.68
N THR A 357 18.32 15.57 4.52
CA THR A 357 18.71 16.91 4.07
C THR A 357 19.35 17.71 5.20
N SER A 358 20.15 18.72 4.88
CA SER A 358 20.64 19.70 5.85
C SER A 358 20.29 21.12 5.40
N GLY A 359 20.14 22.04 6.35
CA GLY A 359 19.85 23.44 6.07
C GLY A 359 18.40 23.71 5.69
N GLU A 360 17.47 22.83 6.05
CA GLU A 360 16.02 23.08 5.97
C GLU A 360 15.70 24.37 6.74
N GLU A 361 16.18 24.40 7.99
CA GLU A 361 15.82 25.39 9.02
C GLU A 361 16.39 26.79 8.72
N GLN A 362 17.41 26.82 7.86
CA GLN A 362 18.07 28.04 7.41
C GLN A 362 17.62 28.46 6.01
N GLY A 363 16.76 27.71 5.33
CA GLY A 363 16.19 28.11 4.04
C GLY A 363 16.15 27.03 2.96
N LEU A 364 16.01 25.77 3.34
CA LEU A 364 15.91 24.62 2.41
C LEU A 364 17.17 24.42 1.55
N PHE A 365 18.35 24.78 2.07
CA PHE A 365 19.57 24.84 1.26
C PHE A 365 19.97 23.47 0.69
N GLY A 366 19.96 22.43 1.53
CA GLY A 366 20.36 21.08 1.11
C GLY A 366 19.46 20.53 0.01
N ALA A 367 18.14 20.61 0.18
CA ALA A 367 17.20 20.18 -0.84
C ALA A 367 17.26 21.04 -2.10
N ARG A 368 17.40 22.37 -1.96
CA ARG A 368 17.46 23.30 -3.10
C ARG A 368 18.65 23.06 -4.00
N LEU A 369 19.84 22.91 -3.41
CA LEU A 369 21.08 22.71 -4.16
C LEU A 369 21.10 21.31 -4.78
N HIS A 370 20.61 20.30 -4.07
CA HIS A 370 20.44 18.95 -4.61
C HIS A 370 19.47 18.90 -5.80
N ALA A 371 18.26 19.45 -5.63
CA ALA A 371 17.23 19.42 -6.67
C ALA A 371 17.68 20.18 -7.94
N GLN A 372 18.41 21.30 -7.77
CA GLN A 372 19.01 22.04 -8.88
C GLN A 372 20.05 21.18 -9.62
N ALA A 373 20.98 20.56 -8.90
CA ALA A 373 21.99 19.70 -9.50
C ALA A 373 21.38 18.48 -10.21
N ALA A 374 20.34 17.87 -9.63
CA ALA A 374 19.61 16.76 -10.23
C ALA A 374 18.88 17.17 -11.52
N LYS A 375 18.26 18.37 -11.53
CA LYS A 375 17.62 18.93 -12.73
C LYS A 375 18.64 19.18 -13.85
N GLU A 376 19.78 19.77 -13.52
CA GLU A 376 20.87 20.04 -14.47
C GLU A 376 21.47 18.75 -15.04
N ALA A 377 21.55 17.70 -14.22
CA ALA A 377 21.99 16.38 -14.63
C ALA A 377 20.92 15.58 -15.41
N GLY A 378 19.72 16.11 -15.59
CA GLY A 378 18.64 15.45 -16.31
C GLY A 378 18.11 14.19 -15.62
N LYS A 379 18.15 14.15 -14.29
CA LYS A 379 17.66 13.00 -13.50
C LYS A 379 16.14 12.86 -13.65
N ASP A 380 15.69 11.63 -13.84
CA ASP A 380 14.27 11.28 -13.90
C ASP A 380 13.70 11.06 -12.50
N ILE A 381 13.32 12.15 -11.83
CA ILE A 381 12.71 12.12 -10.50
C ILE A 381 11.20 12.06 -10.65
N VAL A 382 10.63 10.87 -10.39
CA VAL A 382 9.20 10.59 -10.57
C VAL A 382 8.39 11.07 -9.38
N ALA A 383 8.89 10.88 -8.16
CA ALA A 383 8.20 11.23 -6.92
C ALA A 383 9.16 11.65 -5.80
N VAL A 384 8.73 12.60 -4.97
CA VAL A 384 9.43 13.05 -3.77
C VAL A 384 8.45 13.04 -2.59
N LEU A 385 8.71 12.18 -1.61
CA LEU A 385 7.92 11.99 -0.40
C LEU A 385 8.65 12.66 0.77
N ASN A 386 8.33 13.91 1.09
CA ASN A 386 8.92 14.63 2.22
C ASN A 386 8.19 14.30 3.52
N ASN A 387 8.86 13.67 4.48
CA ASN A 387 8.34 13.36 5.80
C ASN A 387 8.96 14.32 6.78
N ASP A 388 8.17 15.27 7.29
CA ASP A 388 8.67 16.32 8.16
C ASP A 388 7.60 16.65 9.21
N THR A 389 7.95 16.41 10.48
CA THR A 389 7.05 16.34 11.66
C THR A 389 6.01 15.22 11.51
N VAL A 390 6.45 13.96 11.68
CA VAL A 390 5.64 12.76 11.42
C VAL A 390 5.54 11.80 12.61
N GLY A 391 5.88 12.28 13.81
CA GLY A 391 6.02 11.46 15.02
C GLY A 391 4.99 11.71 16.12
N ASP A 392 4.25 12.81 16.14
CA ASP A 392 3.31 13.14 17.23
C ASP A 392 1.84 13.12 16.73
N PRO A 393 1.06 12.08 17.06
CA PRO A 393 -0.35 12.04 16.72
C PRO A 393 -1.23 12.91 17.65
N THR A 394 -0.68 13.45 18.73
CA THR A 394 -1.45 14.13 19.77
C THR A 394 -1.65 15.61 19.45
N GLY A 395 -2.77 16.17 19.88
CA GLY A 395 -3.02 17.61 19.76
C GLY A 395 -2.93 18.32 21.10
N VAL A 396 -2.78 19.65 21.04
CA VAL A 396 -2.70 20.51 22.24
C VAL A 396 -4.06 20.66 22.93
N LEU A 397 -5.16 20.44 22.21
CA LEU A 397 -6.51 20.57 22.76
C LEU A 397 -7.08 19.22 23.22
N GLU A 398 -7.83 19.24 24.32
CA GLU A 398 -8.49 18.06 24.85
C GLU A 398 -9.38 17.39 23.79
N GLY A 399 -9.17 16.08 23.60
CA GLY A 399 -9.91 15.26 22.64
C GLY A 399 -9.39 15.29 21.21
N GLN A 400 -8.30 16.01 20.91
CA GLN A 400 -7.59 15.87 19.64
C GLN A 400 -6.79 14.57 19.59
N ASP A 401 -7.05 13.77 18.57
CA ASP A 401 -6.39 12.49 18.31
C ASP A 401 -6.19 12.32 16.81
N GLY A 402 -4.93 12.38 16.38
CA GLY A 402 -4.48 12.19 15.01
C GLY A 402 -3.92 10.79 14.74
N SER A 403 -4.02 9.84 15.68
CA SER A 403 -3.37 8.52 15.60
C SER A 403 -3.76 7.66 14.39
N LYS A 404 -4.85 8.02 13.70
CA LYS A 404 -5.35 7.32 12.51
C LYS A 404 -5.21 8.10 11.21
N GLU A 405 -4.62 9.30 11.24
CA GLU A 405 -4.44 10.11 10.04
C GLU A 405 -3.07 10.79 9.96
N ILE A 406 -2.61 11.00 8.73
CA ILE A 406 -1.43 11.82 8.42
C ILE A 406 -1.81 12.78 7.31
N ARG A 407 -1.44 14.07 7.40
CA ARG A 407 -1.73 15.02 6.33
C ARG A 407 -0.76 14.82 5.19
N VAL A 408 -1.29 14.80 3.96
CA VAL A 408 -0.49 14.78 2.73
C VAL A 408 -0.76 16.08 1.97
N PHE A 409 0.17 17.02 2.07
CA PHE A 409 0.13 18.26 1.31
C PHE A 409 0.66 18.02 -0.11
N SER A 410 0.00 18.65 -1.07
CA SER A 410 0.46 18.66 -2.46
C SER A 410 0.03 19.94 -3.16
N GLU A 411 0.85 20.44 -4.07
CA GLU A 411 0.50 21.63 -4.87
C GLU A 411 -0.58 21.30 -5.91
N GLY A 412 -1.50 22.24 -6.18
CA GLY A 412 -2.48 22.08 -7.25
C GLY A 412 -1.98 22.59 -8.61
N LEU A 413 -1.23 23.69 -8.59
CA LEU A 413 -0.60 24.29 -9.76
C LEU A 413 0.91 24.09 -9.63
N PRO A 414 1.58 23.40 -10.57
CA PRO A 414 3.03 23.25 -10.52
C PRO A 414 3.72 24.61 -10.49
N ALA A 415 4.61 24.82 -9.51
CA ALA A 415 5.34 26.08 -9.34
C ALA A 415 6.06 26.61 -10.60
N PRO A 416 6.64 25.78 -11.49
CA PRO A 416 7.29 26.28 -12.71
C PRO A 416 6.31 26.81 -13.75
N LEU A 417 4.99 26.62 -13.59
CA LEU A 417 4.01 27.37 -14.40
C LEU A 417 4.05 28.87 -14.10
N ILE A 418 4.77 29.28 -13.05
CA ILE A 418 5.21 30.64 -12.74
C ILE A 418 6.66 30.78 -13.24
N THR A 419 6.88 30.69 -14.55
CA THR A 419 8.18 31.00 -15.16
C THR A 419 8.48 32.51 -15.04
N THR A 420 9.64 32.97 -15.49
CA THR A 420 9.89 34.42 -15.67
C THR A 420 9.38 34.94 -17.02
N ASP A 421 8.93 34.06 -17.92
CA ASP A 421 8.35 34.42 -19.22
C ASP A 421 6.84 34.57 -19.09
N GLU A 422 6.38 35.82 -19.02
CA GLU A 422 4.95 36.18 -18.90
C GLU A 422 4.07 35.51 -19.97
N SER A 423 4.60 35.20 -21.16
CA SER A 423 3.84 34.60 -22.25
C SER A 423 3.53 33.12 -22.02
N GLU A 424 4.49 32.37 -21.47
CA GLU A 424 4.32 30.96 -21.13
C GLU A 424 3.39 30.80 -19.93
N ILE A 425 3.56 31.64 -18.89
CA ILE A 425 2.68 31.71 -17.71
C ILE A 425 1.25 31.95 -18.14
N SER A 426 1.03 32.97 -18.99
CA SER A 426 -0.31 33.31 -19.49
C SER A 426 -0.93 32.14 -20.24
N SER A 427 -0.15 31.40 -21.02
CA SER A 427 -0.63 30.22 -21.74
C SER A 427 -1.04 29.07 -20.81
N ALA A 428 -0.23 28.77 -19.78
CA ALA A 428 -0.49 27.69 -18.84
C ALA A 428 -1.68 28.01 -17.92
N VAL A 429 -1.70 29.22 -17.35
CA VAL A 429 -2.83 29.73 -16.56
C VAL A 429 -4.10 29.76 -17.39
N ARG A 430 -4.03 30.15 -18.67
CA ARG A 430 -5.18 30.12 -19.58
C ARG A 430 -5.68 28.69 -19.80
N ARG A 431 -4.81 27.69 -19.96
CA ARG A 431 -5.22 26.28 -20.09
C ARG A 431 -5.93 25.80 -18.83
N LEU A 432 -5.35 26.05 -17.65
CA LEU A 432 -5.96 25.70 -16.36
C LEU A 432 -7.36 26.30 -16.22
N ARG A 433 -7.51 27.60 -16.53
CA ARG A 433 -8.82 28.28 -16.50
C ARG A 433 -9.84 27.76 -17.51
N LEU A 434 -9.38 27.22 -18.63
CA LEU A 434 -10.26 26.68 -19.67
C LEU A 434 -10.70 25.23 -19.38
N TYR A 435 -9.85 24.45 -18.72
CA TYR A 435 -10.05 23.01 -18.54
C TYR A 435 -10.38 22.58 -17.11
N GLY A 436 -10.20 23.45 -16.11
CA GLY A 436 -10.52 23.15 -14.71
C GLY A 436 -9.58 22.14 -14.06
N THR A 437 -8.31 22.10 -14.50
CA THR A 437 -7.33 21.09 -14.09
C THR A 437 -6.45 21.51 -12.91
N GLU A 438 -6.85 22.52 -12.13
CA GLU A 438 -6.11 23.03 -10.97
C GLU A 438 -5.94 22.02 -9.82
N SER A 439 -6.67 20.91 -9.86
CA SER A 439 -6.56 19.84 -8.87
C SER A 439 -5.86 18.58 -9.42
N ASP A 440 -5.22 18.65 -10.58
CA ASP A 440 -4.69 17.49 -11.31
C ASP A 440 -3.21 17.56 -11.67
N SER A 441 -2.44 18.38 -10.94
CA SER A 441 -0.97 18.36 -11.01
C SER A 441 -0.39 16.97 -10.75
N PRO A 442 0.85 16.72 -11.20
CA PRO A 442 1.59 15.50 -10.85
C PRO A 442 1.65 15.24 -9.34
N SER A 443 1.91 16.27 -8.53
CA SER A 443 1.91 16.17 -7.06
C SER A 443 0.55 15.77 -6.47
N ARG A 444 -0.57 16.16 -7.10
CA ARG A 444 -1.92 15.69 -6.73
C ARG A 444 -2.15 14.24 -7.08
N GLN A 445 -1.66 13.80 -8.25
CA GLN A 445 -1.75 12.39 -8.63
C GLN A 445 -0.92 11.51 -7.68
N LEU A 446 0.27 11.96 -7.28
CA LEU A 446 1.08 11.28 -6.26
C LEU A 446 0.35 11.19 -4.91
N ALA A 447 -0.28 12.29 -4.45
CA ALA A 447 -1.05 12.28 -3.21
C ALA A 447 -2.26 11.32 -3.26
N ARG A 448 -2.98 11.28 -4.39
CA ARG A 448 -4.06 10.30 -4.59
C ARG A 448 -3.55 8.87 -4.62
N TYR A 449 -2.41 8.64 -5.25
CA TYR A 449 -1.79 7.32 -5.29
C TYR A 449 -1.48 6.81 -3.89
N ILE A 450 -0.92 7.65 -3.01
CA ILE A 450 -0.70 7.31 -1.59
C ILE A 450 -2.01 6.93 -0.90
N ALA A 451 -3.10 7.65 -1.17
CA ALA A 451 -4.43 7.29 -0.64
C ALA A 451 -4.97 5.98 -1.19
N ASP A 452 -4.81 5.73 -2.49
CA ASP A 452 -5.23 4.48 -3.13
C ASP A 452 -4.46 3.27 -2.55
N VAL A 453 -3.15 3.42 -2.31
CA VAL A 453 -2.31 2.40 -1.66
C VAL A 453 -2.73 2.18 -0.21
N ALA A 454 -2.97 3.25 0.56
CA ALA A 454 -3.45 3.17 1.94
C ALA A 454 -4.79 2.45 2.04
N ASP A 455 -5.71 2.73 1.10
CA ASP A 455 -7.01 2.10 1.02
C ASP A 455 -6.95 0.64 0.56
N LEU A 456 -6.04 0.32 -0.36
CA LEU A 456 -5.80 -1.05 -0.82
C LEU A 456 -5.33 -1.93 0.35
N HIS A 457 -4.37 -1.44 1.14
CA HIS A 457 -3.76 -2.19 2.23
C HIS A 457 -4.44 -2.00 3.58
N LYS A 458 -5.44 -1.12 3.69
CA LYS A 458 -6.13 -0.80 4.94
C LYS A 458 -5.16 -0.42 6.06
N THR A 459 -4.21 0.46 5.74
CA THR A 459 -3.22 0.95 6.69
C THR A 459 -3.87 1.56 7.92
N THR A 460 -3.23 1.42 9.09
CA THR A 460 -3.72 2.00 10.35
C THR A 460 -3.86 3.52 10.24
N VAL A 461 -2.82 4.17 9.72
CA VAL A 461 -2.81 5.61 9.41
C VAL A 461 -3.31 5.81 7.98
N GLN A 462 -4.32 6.65 7.84
CA GLN A 462 -4.92 7.02 6.56
C GLN A 462 -4.44 8.42 6.11
N PRO A 463 -4.02 8.59 4.85
CA PRO A 463 -3.60 9.88 4.34
C PRO A 463 -4.81 10.81 4.17
N ARG A 464 -4.74 11.96 4.81
CA ARG A 464 -5.67 13.06 4.63
C ARG A 464 -5.11 14.03 3.59
N LEU A 465 -5.70 14.03 2.40
CA LEU A 465 -5.24 14.88 1.30
C LEU A 465 -5.51 16.35 1.61
N ILE A 466 -4.44 17.15 1.71
CA ILE A 466 -4.53 18.58 1.93
C ILE A 466 -4.29 19.30 0.62
N HIS A 467 -5.32 20.04 0.18
CA HIS A 467 -5.30 20.72 -1.11
C HIS A 467 -4.49 22.03 -1.12
N ARG A 468 -3.24 21.97 -0.64
CA ARG A 468 -2.28 23.08 -0.53
C ARG A 468 -0.85 22.55 -0.65
N PRO A 469 0.10 23.35 -1.16
CA PRO A 469 1.51 22.97 -1.16
C PRO A 469 2.06 22.77 0.26
N ASP A 470 1.71 23.64 1.21
CA ASP A 470 2.06 23.51 2.64
C ASP A 470 1.05 24.30 3.51
N ARG A 471 1.30 24.31 4.82
CA ARG A 471 0.74 25.16 5.86
C ARG A 471 1.07 26.64 5.61
N PHE A 472 0.29 27.54 6.19
CA PHE A 472 0.54 28.97 6.02
C PHE A 472 1.87 29.39 6.66
N LEU A 473 2.62 30.26 5.96
CA LEU A 473 3.90 30.83 6.42
C LEU A 473 5.02 29.80 6.65
N ARG A 474 4.85 28.57 6.15
CA ARG A 474 5.81 27.48 6.28
C ARG A 474 6.14 26.88 4.93
N GLY A 475 7.17 26.05 4.92
CA GLY A 475 7.59 25.25 3.78
C GLY A 475 8.21 23.96 4.29
N GLY A 476 8.92 23.28 3.40
CA GLY A 476 9.75 22.12 3.70
C GLY A 476 10.46 21.65 2.44
N ASP A 477 11.30 20.64 2.56
CA ASP A 477 12.23 20.23 1.50
C ASP A 477 11.59 19.68 0.21
N HIS A 478 10.28 19.43 0.18
CA HIS A 478 9.55 19.21 -1.08
C HIS A 478 9.43 20.49 -1.94
N THR A 479 9.48 21.69 -1.33
CA THR A 479 9.26 22.97 -2.03
C THR A 479 10.27 23.21 -3.14
N PRO A 480 11.60 23.05 -2.93
CA PRO A 480 12.57 23.27 -4.01
C PRO A 480 12.42 22.28 -5.17
N PHE A 481 11.90 21.08 -4.92
CA PHE A 481 11.59 20.11 -5.97
C PHE A 481 10.36 20.55 -6.78
N ASN A 482 9.28 20.99 -6.11
CA ASN A 482 8.11 21.55 -6.78
C ASN A 482 8.50 22.77 -7.64
N GLU A 483 9.33 23.70 -7.12
CA GLU A 483 9.84 24.88 -7.84
C GLU A 483 10.58 24.54 -9.16
N LEU A 484 11.12 23.31 -9.27
CA LEU A 484 11.80 22.80 -10.47
C LEU A 484 10.94 21.85 -11.32
N GLY A 485 9.68 21.66 -10.92
CA GLY A 485 8.65 20.92 -11.66
C GLY A 485 8.60 19.43 -11.38
N PHE A 486 9.30 18.98 -10.33
CA PHE A 486 9.22 17.60 -9.89
C PHE A 486 7.92 17.36 -9.09
N SER A 487 7.40 16.15 -9.17
CA SER A 487 6.25 15.72 -8.38
C SER A 487 6.67 15.52 -6.92
N ALA A 488 6.30 16.46 -6.05
CA ALA A 488 6.69 16.42 -4.64
C ALA A 488 5.50 16.68 -3.71
N ILE A 489 5.47 15.96 -2.59
CA ILE A 489 4.45 16.04 -1.54
C ILE A 489 5.09 16.13 -0.16
N ARG A 490 4.29 16.51 0.85
CA ARG A 490 4.70 16.51 2.26
C ARG A 490 3.74 15.71 3.13
N PHE A 491 4.27 14.72 3.84
CA PHE A 491 3.66 14.14 5.03
C PHE A 491 3.92 15.03 6.25
N CYS A 492 2.88 15.25 7.06
CA CYS A 492 2.98 16.01 8.30
C CYS A 492 1.84 15.60 9.24
N GLU A 493 2.14 15.49 10.53
CA GLU A 493 1.18 15.18 11.57
C GLU A 493 -0.01 16.14 11.57
N THR A 494 -1.14 15.71 12.11
CA THR A 494 -2.40 16.45 11.99
C THR A 494 -2.45 17.67 12.91
N TYR A 495 -1.93 17.53 14.13
CA TYR A 495 -2.03 18.53 15.18
C TYR A 495 -0.65 18.92 15.68
N GLU A 496 -0.04 19.87 14.99
CA GLU A 496 1.26 20.37 15.41
C GLU A 496 1.20 21.08 16.76
N ASN A 497 2.19 20.78 17.61
CA ASN A 497 2.40 21.46 18.87
C ASN A 497 3.53 22.51 18.77
N TYR A 498 3.13 23.78 18.66
CA TYR A 498 4.06 24.90 18.54
C TYR A 498 4.84 25.22 19.83
N ASP A 499 4.48 24.62 20.95
CA ASP A 499 5.28 24.71 22.17
C ASP A 499 6.53 23.80 22.12
N HIS A 500 6.54 22.84 21.20
CA HIS A 500 7.66 21.92 21.00
C HIS A 500 8.55 22.42 19.86
N GLN A 501 7.95 22.75 18.71
CA GLN A 501 8.68 23.13 17.50
C GLN A 501 9.45 24.45 17.63
N HIS A 502 10.74 24.43 17.28
CA HIS A 502 11.64 25.59 17.31
C HIS A 502 11.63 26.33 18.67
N GLN A 503 11.54 25.58 19.76
CA GLN A 503 11.52 26.12 21.11
C GLN A 503 12.77 25.72 21.89
N ASP A 504 13.30 26.67 22.67
CA ASP A 504 14.32 26.36 23.68
C ASP A 504 13.74 25.38 24.70
N VAL A 505 14.52 24.36 25.07
CA VAL A 505 14.11 23.37 26.08
C VAL A 505 14.00 24.04 27.45
N ARG A 506 12.78 24.15 27.96
CA ARG A 506 12.51 24.76 29.27
C ARG A 506 11.16 24.31 29.83
N ILE A 507 10.99 24.51 31.14
CA ILE A 507 9.68 24.46 31.78
C ILE A 507 9.31 25.88 32.19
N GLU A 508 8.17 26.37 31.71
CA GLU A 508 7.65 27.71 31.99
C GLU A 508 6.20 27.60 32.44
N GLU A 509 5.88 28.13 33.62
CA GLU A 509 4.54 28.03 34.24
C GLU A 509 3.98 26.60 34.33
N GLY A 510 4.86 25.60 34.46
CA GLY A 510 4.51 24.18 34.54
C GLY A 510 4.25 23.52 33.17
N LYS A 511 4.43 24.26 32.07
CA LYS A 511 4.35 23.78 30.69
C LYS A 511 5.74 23.45 30.17
N GLN A 512 5.90 22.28 29.55
CA GLN A 512 7.13 21.87 28.88
C GLN A 512 7.22 22.50 27.48
N TYR A 513 8.39 23.06 27.16
CA TYR A 513 8.73 23.61 25.86
C TYR A 513 9.95 22.89 25.26
N GLY A 514 10.06 22.92 23.95
CA GLY A 514 11.14 22.27 23.19
C GLY A 514 10.75 20.86 22.77
N ASP A 515 11.30 20.45 21.64
CA ASP A 515 10.94 19.20 20.96
C ASP A 515 11.76 18.02 21.48
N LEU A 516 11.15 17.23 22.38
CA LEU A 516 11.79 16.15 23.14
C LEU A 516 11.32 14.76 22.69
N PRO A 517 12.16 13.71 22.84
CA PRO A 517 11.81 12.34 22.44
C PRO A 517 10.57 11.74 23.10
N GLU A 518 10.14 12.25 24.25
CA GLU A 518 8.92 11.80 24.93
C GLU A 518 7.62 12.19 24.22
N PHE A 519 7.68 13.14 23.26
CA PHE A 519 6.52 13.56 22.47
C PHE A 519 6.36 12.76 21.16
N VAL A 520 7.37 12.00 20.77
CA VAL A 520 7.29 11.12 19.60
C VAL A 520 6.69 9.79 20.01
N ASP A 521 5.59 9.41 19.36
CA ASP A 521 4.97 8.09 19.49
C ASP A 521 5.57 7.14 18.45
N GLU A 522 6.37 6.17 18.91
CA GLU A 522 7.06 5.24 18.02
C GLU A 522 6.12 4.30 17.24
N HIS A 523 4.91 4.05 17.73
CA HIS A 523 3.94 3.20 17.05
C HIS A 523 3.24 3.95 15.92
N TYR A 524 2.86 5.20 16.15
CA TYR A 524 2.36 6.10 15.10
C TYR A 524 3.41 6.31 14.02
N LEU A 525 4.66 6.63 14.41
CA LEU A 525 5.76 6.78 13.47
C LEU A 525 6.02 5.49 12.66
N ALA A 526 5.88 4.32 13.29
CA ALA A 526 5.94 3.04 12.59
C ALA A 526 4.84 2.89 11.54
N ASP A 527 3.60 3.32 11.84
CA ASP A 527 2.50 3.27 10.88
C ASP A 527 2.68 4.26 9.71
N VAL A 528 3.27 5.44 9.94
CA VAL A 528 3.65 6.36 8.86
C VAL A 528 4.81 5.80 8.01
N THR A 529 5.78 5.14 8.66
CA THR A 529 6.89 4.44 7.98
C THR A 529 6.37 3.33 7.07
N ARG A 530 5.41 2.54 7.57
CA ARG A 530 4.70 1.50 6.83
C ARG A 530 3.99 2.04 5.59
N LEU A 531 3.28 3.17 5.72
CA LEU A 531 2.62 3.81 4.58
C LEU A 531 3.63 4.26 3.50
N ASN A 532 4.76 4.85 3.91
CA ASN A 532 5.84 5.20 2.98
C ASN A 532 6.41 3.95 2.28
N ALA A 533 6.70 2.88 3.04
CA ALA A 533 7.26 1.65 2.50
C ALA A 533 6.33 0.99 1.48
N LEU A 534 5.03 0.86 1.79
CA LEU A 534 4.02 0.34 0.87
C LEU A 534 3.92 1.17 -0.40
N THR A 535 3.88 2.51 -0.26
CA THR A 535 3.82 3.42 -1.40
C THR A 535 5.03 3.24 -2.30
N LEU A 536 6.23 3.15 -1.74
CA LEU A 536 7.46 2.97 -2.50
C LEU A 536 7.48 1.66 -3.24
N VAL A 537 7.16 0.53 -2.58
CA VAL A 537 7.08 -0.78 -3.24
C VAL A 537 6.11 -0.77 -4.42
N HIS A 538 4.95 -0.11 -4.25
CA HIS A 538 3.97 0.05 -5.33
C HIS A 538 4.49 0.91 -6.49
N LEU A 539 5.10 2.05 -6.17
CA LEU A 539 5.64 2.96 -7.19
C LEU A 539 6.85 2.39 -7.93
N THR A 540 7.77 1.73 -7.22
CA THR A 540 9.04 1.29 -7.79
C THR A 540 8.90 0.08 -8.70
N ASN A 541 7.88 -0.76 -8.47
CA ASN A 541 7.55 -1.94 -9.27
C ASN A 541 6.43 -1.66 -10.28
N ALA A 542 5.96 -0.42 -10.36
CA ALA A 542 5.00 -0.02 -11.36
C ALA A 542 5.71 0.43 -12.64
N PRO A 543 5.13 0.16 -13.82
CA PRO A 543 5.64 0.68 -15.08
C PRO A 543 5.51 2.22 -15.12
N SER A 544 6.30 2.88 -15.97
CA SER A 544 6.19 4.32 -16.22
C SER A 544 4.80 4.69 -16.73
N ALA A 545 4.29 5.81 -16.23
CA ALA A 545 2.96 6.29 -16.58
C ALA A 545 2.84 6.54 -18.10
N PRO A 546 1.68 6.27 -18.72
CA PRO A 546 1.50 6.45 -20.16
C PRO A 546 1.72 7.90 -20.58
N ASP A 547 2.49 8.11 -21.63
CA ASP A 547 2.82 9.45 -22.11
C ASP A 547 1.79 10.01 -23.08
N ASN A 548 1.85 11.34 -23.26
CA ASN A 548 1.01 12.09 -24.19
C ASN A 548 -0.48 11.72 -24.11
N CYS A 549 -1.02 11.52 -22.91
CA CYS A 549 -2.43 11.19 -22.74
C CYS A 549 -3.32 12.32 -23.26
N ARG A 550 -4.33 11.99 -24.08
CA ARG A 550 -5.17 12.93 -24.82
C ARG A 550 -6.64 12.56 -24.67
N VAL A 551 -7.49 13.56 -24.40
CA VAL A 551 -8.94 13.42 -24.51
C VAL A 551 -9.40 13.98 -25.86
N ILE A 552 -10.07 13.14 -26.65
CA ILE A 552 -10.44 13.49 -28.03
C ILE A 552 -11.70 14.35 -28.03
N ILE A 553 -11.57 15.55 -28.58
CA ILE A 553 -12.64 16.58 -28.64
C ILE A 553 -12.97 16.99 -30.08
N ALA A 554 -12.63 16.13 -31.06
CA ALA A 554 -12.92 16.34 -32.47
C ALA A 554 -14.44 16.37 -32.74
N GLU A 555 -15.21 15.56 -32.00
CA GLU A 555 -16.67 15.45 -32.11
C GLU A 555 -17.35 15.74 -30.76
N LEU A 556 -18.57 16.29 -30.82
CA LEU A 556 -19.39 16.55 -29.64
C LEU A 556 -20.27 15.32 -29.34
N THR A 557 -19.75 14.43 -28.50
CA THR A 557 -20.40 13.19 -28.05
C THR A 557 -20.57 13.16 -26.53
N ASN A 558 -21.52 12.34 -26.06
CA ASN A 558 -21.65 11.99 -24.64
C ASN A 558 -20.71 10.87 -24.20
N ASP A 559 -20.01 10.25 -25.15
CA ASP A 559 -18.94 9.29 -24.89
C ASP A 559 -17.60 10.04 -24.85
N THR A 560 -16.67 9.53 -24.05
CA THR A 560 -15.32 10.09 -23.92
C THR A 560 -14.30 9.11 -24.44
N THR A 561 -13.58 9.51 -25.48
CA THR A 561 -12.46 8.74 -26.03
C THR A 561 -11.14 9.33 -25.56
N LEU A 562 -10.26 8.46 -25.06
CA LEU A 562 -8.88 8.79 -24.72
C LEU A 562 -7.91 8.08 -25.66
N ARG A 563 -6.78 8.73 -25.95
CA ARG A 563 -5.62 8.17 -26.66
C ARG A 563 -4.35 8.46 -25.88
N TRP A 564 -3.38 7.56 -25.93
CA TRP A 564 -2.09 7.74 -25.26
C TRP A 564 -0.99 7.05 -26.05
N ASP A 565 0.25 7.38 -25.70
CA ASP A 565 1.40 6.68 -26.22
C ASP A 565 1.71 5.51 -25.25
N ALA A 566 2.12 4.37 -25.81
CA ALA A 566 2.44 3.20 -25.01
C ALA A 566 3.65 3.47 -24.11
N SER A 567 3.61 2.96 -22.87
CA SER A 567 4.79 2.94 -22.00
C SER A 567 5.91 2.11 -22.66
N PRO A 568 7.17 2.54 -22.58
CA PRO A 568 8.29 1.88 -23.24
C PRO A 568 8.71 0.57 -22.57
N GLU A 569 8.23 0.29 -21.36
CA GLU A 569 8.67 -0.86 -20.55
C GLU A 569 8.04 -2.18 -21.01
N SER A 570 8.80 -3.27 -20.94
CA SER A 570 8.46 -4.56 -21.57
C SER A 570 7.56 -5.47 -20.72
N ASP A 571 7.39 -5.12 -19.46
CA ASP A 571 6.60 -5.79 -18.43
C ASP A 571 5.15 -5.28 -18.36
N VAL A 572 4.84 -4.16 -19.02
CA VAL A 572 3.48 -3.61 -19.17
C VAL A 572 2.51 -4.70 -19.64
N ALA A 573 1.49 -4.97 -18.83
CA ALA A 573 0.46 -5.98 -19.10
C ALA A 573 -0.81 -5.38 -19.71
N GLY A 574 -1.08 -4.10 -19.46
CA GLY A 574 -2.22 -3.39 -20.03
C GLY A 574 -2.39 -1.97 -19.50
N TYR A 575 -3.51 -1.36 -19.88
CA TYR A 575 -3.88 0.00 -19.52
C TYR A 575 -5.29 0.04 -18.90
N GLU A 576 -5.48 0.99 -18.01
CA GLU A 576 -6.74 1.29 -17.34
C GLU A 576 -7.11 2.75 -17.58
N ILE A 577 -8.37 2.99 -17.97
CA ILE A 577 -8.99 4.32 -17.93
C ILE A 577 -9.64 4.49 -16.56
N VAL A 578 -9.27 5.52 -15.84
CA VAL A 578 -9.89 5.89 -14.56
C VAL A 578 -10.74 7.13 -14.70
N TRP A 579 -11.81 7.25 -13.91
CA TRP A 579 -12.59 8.49 -13.85
C TRP A 579 -13.10 8.81 -12.44
N ARG A 580 -13.44 10.08 -12.26
CA ARG A 580 -14.02 10.63 -11.03
C ARG A 580 -14.99 11.75 -11.35
N GLU A 581 -15.97 11.97 -10.49
CA GLU A 581 -16.77 13.19 -10.56
C GLU A 581 -15.87 14.43 -10.47
N THR A 582 -16.27 15.50 -11.17
CA THR A 582 -15.55 16.79 -11.15
C THR A 582 -15.43 17.40 -9.75
N SER A 583 -16.24 16.95 -8.79
CA SER A 583 -16.22 17.37 -7.39
C SER A 583 -15.43 16.43 -6.45
N SER A 584 -15.08 15.23 -6.92
CA SER A 584 -14.43 14.21 -6.09
C SER A 584 -12.93 14.44 -6.00
N SER A 585 -12.32 14.16 -4.85
CA SER A 585 -10.87 14.30 -4.68
C SER A 585 -10.08 13.06 -5.11
N GLN A 586 -10.72 11.92 -5.31
CA GLN A 586 -10.08 10.63 -5.59
C GLN A 586 -10.59 10.02 -6.91
N TRP A 587 -9.85 9.07 -7.47
CA TRP A 587 -10.34 8.26 -8.59
C TRP A 587 -11.37 7.26 -8.06
N GLU A 588 -12.53 7.19 -8.71
CA GLU A 588 -13.69 6.47 -8.17
C GLU A 588 -13.90 5.15 -8.90
N GLU A 589 -13.69 5.17 -10.21
CA GLU A 589 -14.04 4.09 -11.13
C GLU A 589 -12.92 3.81 -12.12
N VAL A 590 -12.93 2.60 -12.70
CA VAL A 590 -11.89 2.11 -13.60
C VAL A 590 -12.47 1.21 -14.69
N GLN A 591 -11.88 1.27 -15.88
CA GLN A 591 -12.14 0.38 -17.01
C GLN A 591 -10.79 -0.12 -17.56
N ASP A 592 -10.57 -1.43 -17.51
CA ASP A 592 -9.46 -2.09 -18.18
C ASP A 592 -9.69 -2.10 -19.70
N VAL A 593 -8.66 -1.73 -20.46
CA VAL A 593 -8.67 -1.69 -21.92
C VAL A 593 -7.60 -2.60 -22.54
N GLY A 594 -6.97 -3.46 -21.73
CA GLY A 594 -5.90 -4.35 -22.13
C GLY A 594 -4.74 -3.58 -22.76
N ASN A 595 -4.17 -4.11 -23.85
CA ASN A 595 -3.03 -3.50 -24.55
C ASN A 595 -3.42 -2.43 -25.57
N ALA A 596 -4.66 -1.94 -25.55
CA ALA A 596 -5.06 -0.84 -26.42
C ALA A 596 -4.36 0.46 -26.03
N THR A 597 -4.13 1.34 -27.00
CA THR A 597 -3.66 2.73 -26.79
C THR A 597 -4.76 3.77 -27.06
N GLU A 598 -5.99 3.29 -27.18
CA GLU A 598 -7.21 4.05 -27.33
C GLU A 598 -8.34 3.33 -26.57
N GLY A 599 -9.20 4.08 -25.89
CA GLY A 599 -10.40 3.53 -25.28
C GLY A 599 -11.51 4.56 -25.15
N THR A 600 -12.75 4.07 -25.15
CA THR A 600 -13.95 4.90 -25.05
C THR A 600 -14.77 4.47 -23.83
N VAL A 601 -15.16 5.45 -23.02
CA VAL A 601 -16.07 5.28 -21.88
C VAL A 601 -17.40 5.97 -22.22
N PRO A 602 -18.57 5.33 -22.01
CA PRO A 602 -19.88 5.91 -22.33
C PRO A 602 -20.33 6.94 -21.28
N LEU A 603 -19.45 7.88 -20.95
CA LEU A 603 -19.63 8.95 -19.96
C LEU A 603 -19.12 10.27 -20.51
N SER A 604 -19.83 11.36 -20.22
CA SER A 604 -19.46 12.68 -20.72
C SER A 604 -18.31 13.29 -19.92
N LYS A 605 -17.25 13.70 -20.63
CA LYS A 605 -16.15 14.57 -20.17
C LYS A 605 -16.57 15.90 -19.53
N ASP A 606 -17.84 16.30 -19.69
CA ASP A 606 -18.36 17.49 -19.01
C ASP A 606 -18.72 17.21 -17.55
N ASN A 607 -19.02 15.95 -17.20
CA ASN A 607 -19.45 15.53 -15.86
C ASN A 607 -18.32 14.91 -15.05
N TYR A 608 -17.32 14.33 -15.72
CA TYR A 608 -16.24 13.55 -15.11
C TYR A 608 -14.88 14.01 -15.59
N PHE A 609 -13.89 13.86 -14.72
CA PHE A 609 -12.49 13.85 -15.10
C PHE A 609 -12.05 12.43 -15.41
N PHE A 610 -11.17 12.29 -16.39
CA PHE A 610 -10.62 11.01 -16.84
C PHE A 610 -9.10 11.02 -16.71
N GLY A 611 -8.52 9.84 -16.56
CA GLY A 611 -7.08 9.61 -16.54
C GLY A 611 -6.75 8.25 -17.14
N VAL A 612 -5.48 8.04 -17.47
CA VAL A 612 -4.99 6.74 -17.94
C VAL A 612 -3.82 6.33 -17.07
N ARG A 613 -3.78 5.07 -16.66
CA ARG A 613 -2.61 4.44 -16.02
C ARG A 613 -2.32 3.10 -16.70
N CYS A 614 -1.10 2.62 -16.59
CA CYS A 614 -0.76 1.25 -16.98
C CYS A 614 -0.55 0.38 -15.74
N TYR A 615 -0.60 -0.92 -15.95
CA TYR A 615 -0.27 -1.93 -14.95
C TYR A 615 0.64 -3.00 -15.55
N ASP A 616 1.50 -3.58 -14.71
CA ASP A 616 2.39 -4.68 -15.08
C ASP A 616 1.75 -6.06 -14.82
N LYS A 617 2.54 -7.13 -15.01
CA LYS A 617 2.08 -8.51 -14.80
C LYS A 617 1.81 -8.83 -13.33
N ASP A 618 2.46 -8.13 -12.42
CA ASP A 618 2.24 -8.26 -10.98
C ASP A 618 1.17 -7.28 -10.47
N GLY A 619 0.51 -6.51 -11.34
CA GLY A 619 -0.64 -5.67 -11.02
C GLY A 619 -0.29 -4.37 -10.27
N TYR A 620 1.00 -4.01 -10.20
CA TYR A 620 1.45 -2.68 -9.82
C TYR A 620 1.06 -1.68 -10.89
N ARG A 621 0.67 -0.48 -10.46
CA ARG A 621 0.09 0.53 -11.32
C ARG A 621 0.92 1.78 -11.32
N SER A 622 1.08 2.37 -12.50
CA SER A 622 1.70 3.68 -12.63
C SER A 622 0.89 4.76 -11.92
N LEU A 623 1.50 5.93 -11.73
CA LEU A 623 0.74 7.16 -11.51
C LEU A 623 -0.25 7.37 -12.67
N VAL A 624 -1.36 8.06 -12.38
CA VAL A 624 -2.35 8.39 -13.40
C VAL A 624 -1.84 9.57 -14.24
N SER A 625 -1.75 9.35 -15.54
CA SER A 625 -1.52 10.40 -16.53
C SER A 625 -2.82 11.14 -16.80
N TYR A 626 -2.81 12.44 -16.54
CA TYR A 626 -3.96 13.29 -16.78
C TYR A 626 -3.99 13.77 -18.24
N PRO A 627 -5.08 13.57 -18.99
CA PRO A 627 -5.15 13.86 -20.41
C PRO A 627 -5.22 15.35 -20.72
N VAL A 628 -4.65 15.74 -21.86
CA VAL A 628 -4.85 17.06 -22.46
C VAL A 628 -5.86 17.01 -23.61
N PRO A 629 -6.72 18.03 -23.81
CA PRO A 629 -7.66 18.03 -24.94
C PRO A 629 -6.97 18.07 -26.30
N ALA A 630 -7.37 17.19 -27.23
CA ALA A 630 -6.84 17.10 -28.58
C ALA A 630 -7.95 17.00 -29.65
N ARG A 631 -7.72 17.62 -30.83
CA ARG A 631 -8.70 17.68 -31.96
C ARG A 631 -8.42 16.67 -33.07
N GLU A 632 -7.61 15.66 -32.80
CA GLU A 632 -7.09 14.71 -33.78
C GLU A 632 -8.01 13.53 -34.11
#